data_AF-A0A5N5VZ84-F1
#
_entry.id   AF-A0A5N5VZ84-F1
#
_cell.length_a   1.000
_cell.length_b   1.000
_cell.length_c   1.000
_cell.angle_alpha   90.00
_cell.angle_beta   90.00
_cell.angle_gamma   90.00
#
_symmetry.space_group_name_H-M   'P 1'
#
loop_
_entity.id
_entity.type
_entity.pdbx_description
1 polymer ?
#
loop_
_entity_poly.entity_id
_entity_poly.type
_entity_poly.pdbx_seq_one_letter_code
_entity_poly.pdbx_strand_id
1 'polypeptide(L)'
;MDETTYLTDELRPVAEWVGEDVSDLVKKYEAAVAEHPEPRFVEVARAEPDTRGAADFHKEYNLTIVPRVLVLRVSVDAQTGADWHAKVEVTPTVFGYKLKSSGFELSRLNSSITIHPAISVAGADLTLGFYGPKLCFGVSGDVWYWALKKHKKPIDASNLFCLM
;
A
#
# COMPACT_ATOMS: atom_id res chain seq x y z
N MET A 1 16.17 16.87 19.84
CA MET A 1 16.72 15.79 19.01
C MET A 1 16.69 16.30 17.58
N ASP A 2 17.83 16.28 16.89
CA ASP A 2 17.89 16.63 15.47
C ASP A 2 17.25 15.53 14.60
N GLU A 3 16.87 15.90 13.38
CA GLU A 3 16.15 15.04 12.46
C GLU A 3 16.94 13.79 12.07
N THR A 4 18.23 13.95 11.77
CA THR A 4 19.08 12.84 11.35
C THR A 4 19.24 11.80 12.46
N THR A 5 19.40 12.23 13.72
CA THR A 5 19.43 11.33 14.88
C THR A 5 18.11 10.58 15.03
N TYR A 6 16.97 11.27 14.90
CA TYR A 6 15.65 10.61 14.92
C TYR A 6 15.52 9.57 13.81
N LEU A 7 15.83 9.94 12.57
CA LEU A 7 15.74 9.03 11.43
C LEU A 7 16.68 7.83 11.60
N THR A 8 17.88 8.04 12.14
CA THR A 8 18.84 6.97 12.40
C THR A 8 18.28 5.97 13.40
N ASP A 9 17.71 6.44 14.51
CA ASP A 9 17.17 5.55 15.54
C ASP A 9 15.94 4.78 15.06
N GLU A 10 15.05 5.45 14.31
CA GLU A 10 13.83 4.83 13.77
C GLU A 10 14.09 3.87 12.60
N LEU A 11 15.11 4.12 11.79
CA LEU A 11 15.46 3.27 10.65
C LEU A 11 16.43 2.14 11.01
N ARG A 12 17.07 2.18 12.18
CA ARG A 12 18.02 1.14 12.62
C ARG A 12 17.42 -0.27 12.61
N PRO A 13 16.21 -0.52 13.13
CA PRO A 13 15.60 -1.86 13.06
C PRO A 13 15.33 -2.30 11.62
N VAL A 14 15.00 -1.36 10.73
CA VAL A 14 14.79 -1.63 9.30
C VAL A 14 16.12 -1.99 8.64
N ALA A 15 17.18 -1.23 8.92
CA ALA A 15 18.53 -1.45 8.42
C ALA A 15 19.07 -2.84 8.80
N GLU A 16 18.92 -3.21 10.08
CA GLU A 16 19.26 -4.54 10.59
C GLU A 16 18.48 -5.66 9.88
N TRP A 17 17.19 -5.42 9.62
CA TRP A 17 16.35 -6.38 8.92
C TRP A 17 16.73 -6.57 7.43
N VAL A 18 17.02 -5.49 6.71
CA VAL A 18 17.42 -5.57 5.28
C VAL A 18 18.90 -5.89 5.06
N GLY A 19 19.72 -5.80 6.11
CA GLY A 19 21.17 -5.97 6.02
C GLY A 19 21.89 -4.81 5.31
N GLU A 20 21.38 -3.58 5.46
CA GLU A 20 21.99 -2.36 4.91
C GLU A 20 22.53 -1.45 6.03
N ASP A 21 23.43 -0.53 5.67
CA ASP A 21 23.87 0.52 6.60
C ASP A 21 22.74 1.52 6.87
N VAL A 22 22.49 1.83 8.14
CA VAL A 22 21.43 2.76 8.54
C VAL A 22 21.62 4.15 7.95
N SER A 23 22.86 4.61 7.78
CA SER A 23 23.18 5.92 7.19
C SER A 23 22.79 5.97 5.72
N ASP A 24 22.86 4.85 5.00
CA ASP A 24 22.44 4.77 3.61
C ASP A 24 20.91 4.77 3.48
N LEU A 25 20.21 4.11 4.41
CA LEU A 25 18.74 4.20 4.48
C LEU A 25 18.27 5.62 4.83
N VAL A 26 18.94 6.31 5.76
CA VAL A 26 18.66 7.71 6.09
C VAL A 26 18.82 8.60 4.86
N LYS A 27 19.94 8.50 4.13
CA LYS A 27 20.15 9.28 2.89
C LYS A 27 19.08 9.00 1.83
N LYS A 28 18.72 7.71 1.62
CA LYS A 28 17.65 7.32 0.68
C LYS A 28 16.31 7.93 1.09
N TYR A 29 16.01 7.93 2.39
CA TYR A 29 14.79 8.49 2.94
C TYR A 29 14.73 10.02 2.78
N GLU A 30 15.79 10.72 3.19
CA GLU A 30 15.90 12.18 3.06
C GLU A 30 15.77 12.62 1.60
N ALA A 31 16.42 11.91 0.67
CA ALA A 31 16.29 12.18 -0.76
C ALA A 31 14.84 12.01 -1.26
N ALA A 32 14.15 10.94 -0.83
CA ALA A 32 12.77 10.70 -1.23
C ALA A 32 11.80 11.76 -0.65
N VAL A 33 12.04 12.22 0.57
CA VAL A 33 11.20 13.22 1.25
C VAL A 33 11.45 14.64 0.73
N ALA A 34 12.67 14.96 0.31
CA ALA A 34 13.03 16.24 -0.29
C ALA A 34 12.22 16.53 -1.57
N GLU A 35 11.73 15.49 -2.25
CA GLU A 35 10.84 15.62 -3.42
C GLU A 35 9.37 15.92 -3.05
N HIS A 36 9.06 16.12 -1.77
CA HIS A 36 7.70 16.30 -1.24
C HIS A 36 6.73 15.22 -1.73
N PRO A 37 6.86 13.97 -1.24
CA PRO A 37 6.10 12.81 -1.70
C PRO A 37 4.61 13.09 -1.89
N GLU A 38 4.11 12.82 -3.09
CA GLU A 38 2.67 12.76 -3.36
C GLU A 38 2.23 11.30 -3.40
N PRO A 39 1.19 10.91 -2.63
CA PRO A 39 0.63 9.57 -2.74
C PRO A 39 0.14 9.33 -4.17
N ARG A 40 0.52 8.19 -4.73
CA ARG A 40 0.08 7.80 -6.07
C ARG A 40 -0.41 6.36 -6.06
N PHE A 41 -1.66 6.19 -6.49
CA PHE A 41 -2.29 4.89 -6.71
C PHE A 41 -2.40 4.64 -8.21
N VAL A 42 -1.67 3.65 -8.72
CA VAL A 42 -1.56 3.42 -10.17
C VAL A 42 -1.78 1.94 -10.46
N GLU A 43 -2.61 1.64 -11.46
CA GLU A 43 -2.80 0.27 -11.94
C GLU A 43 -1.48 -0.29 -12.50
N VAL A 44 -1.13 -1.51 -12.12
CA VAL A 44 0.03 -2.20 -12.66
C VAL A 44 -0.37 -2.80 -14.01
N ALA A 45 0.41 -2.51 -15.06
CA ALA A 45 0.17 -3.10 -16.37
C ALA A 45 0.18 -4.63 -16.25
N ARG A 46 -0.90 -5.27 -16.73
CA ARG A 46 -1.12 -6.71 -16.64
C ARG A 46 0.07 -7.45 -17.27
N ALA A 47 0.81 -8.23 -16.48
CA ALA A 47 1.53 -9.37 -17.05
C ALA A 47 0.47 -10.40 -17.49
N GLU A 48 0.72 -11.09 -18.60
CA GLU A 48 -0.22 -12.04 -19.21
C GLU A 48 -0.89 -12.96 -18.16
N PRO A 49 -2.18 -13.32 -18.35
CA PRO A 49 -2.94 -14.03 -17.33
C PRO A 49 -2.28 -15.37 -16.98
N ASP A 50 -1.78 -15.50 -15.74
CA ASP A 50 -1.38 -16.79 -15.18
C ASP A 50 -2.66 -17.60 -14.96
N THR A 51 -2.76 -18.77 -15.60
CA THR A 51 -3.94 -19.64 -15.66
C THR A 51 -4.25 -20.36 -14.33
N ARG A 52 -4.12 -19.67 -13.19
CA ARG A 52 -4.41 -20.21 -11.86
C ARG A 52 -5.84 -19.83 -11.45
N GLY A 53 -6.81 -20.66 -11.86
CA GLY A 53 -8.13 -20.79 -11.20
C GLY A 53 -9.07 -19.58 -11.23
N ALA A 54 -10.00 -19.59 -12.19
CA ALA A 54 -11.36 -18.99 -12.17
C ALA A 54 -11.66 -17.78 -11.24
N ALA A 55 -10.84 -16.73 -11.26
CA ALA A 55 -11.30 -15.40 -10.87
C ALA A 55 -11.88 -14.72 -12.13
N ASP A 56 -13.09 -14.16 -12.03
CA ASP A 56 -13.68 -13.39 -13.13
C ASP A 56 -12.86 -12.11 -13.38
N PHE A 57 -12.27 -11.57 -12.31
CA PHE A 57 -11.46 -10.36 -12.33
C PHE A 57 -10.18 -10.54 -11.51
N HIS A 58 -9.07 -10.11 -12.11
CA HIS A 58 -7.80 -9.89 -11.42
C HIS A 58 -7.28 -8.49 -11.76
N LYS A 59 -7.05 -7.68 -10.74
CA LYS A 59 -6.51 -6.31 -10.85
C LYS A 59 -5.38 -6.10 -9.86
N GLU A 60 -4.37 -5.35 -10.26
CA GLU A 60 -3.26 -5.00 -9.39
C GLU A 60 -2.97 -3.50 -9.45
N TYR A 61 -2.58 -2.95 -8.30
CA TYR A 61 -2.27 -1.55 -8.15
C TYR A 61 -1.04 -1.37 -7.27
N ASN A 62 -0.29 -0.31 -7.54
CA ASN A 62 0.77 0.16 -6.67
C ASN A 62 0.32 1.47 -6.00
N LEU A 63 0.37 1.49 -4.67
CA LEU A 63 0.27 2.69 -3.85
C LEU A 63 1.66 3.09 -3.39
N THR A 64 2.16 4.21 -3.90
CA THR A 64 3.39 4.83 -3.38
C THR A 64 3.04 5.73 -2.19
N ILE A 65 3.56 5.41 -1.00
CA ILE A 65 3.44 6.23 0.21
C ILE A 65 4.60 7.23 0.25
N VAL A 66 5.83 6.70 0.20
CA VAL A 66 7.07 7.47 0.00
C VAL A 66 7.85 6.79 -1.14
N PRO A 67 8.18 7.49 -2.23
CA PRO A 67 8.88 6.91 -3.38
C PRO A 67 10.12 6.13 -2.98
N ARG A 68 10.22 4.88 -3.45
CA ARG A 68 11.35 3.95 -3.19
C ARG A 68 11.59 3.57 -1.72
N VAL A 69 10.83 4.13 -0.78
CA VAL A 69 10.93 3.85 0.65
C VAL A 69 9.81 2.91 1.09
N LEU A 70 8.55 3.26 0.81
CA LEU A 70 7.39 2.46 1.18
C LEU A 70 6.36 2.50 0.05
N VAL A 71 6.15 1.32 -0.55
CA VAL A 71 5.17 1.09 -1.62
C VAL A 71 4.33 -0.13 -1.24
N LEU A 72 3.03 -0.07 -1.48
CA LEU A 72 2.14 -1.22 -1.33
C LEU A 72 1.71 -1.71 -2.71
N ARG A 73 1.85 -3.00 -2.96
CA ARG A 73 1.16 -3.66 -4.07
C ARG A 73 -0.15 -4.22 -3.54
N VAL A 74 -1.25 -3.83 -4.15
CA VAL A 74 -2.60 -4.33 -3.85
C VAL A 74 -3.05 -5.16 -5.02
N SER A 75 -3.28 -6.46 -4.83
CA SER A 75 -3.94 -7.32 -5.81
C SER A 75 -5.34 -7.66 -5.33
N VAL A 76 -6.27 -7.73 -6.29
CA VAL A 76 -7.67 -8.03 -6.05
C VAL A 76 -8.09 -9.12 -7.02
N ASP A 77 -8.43 -10.28 -6.48
CA ASP A 77 -9.08 -11.37 -7.18
C ASP A 77 -10.55 -11.38 -6.78
N ALA A 78 -11.48 -11.33 -7.73
CA ALA A 78 -12.91 -11.29 -7.45
C ALA A 78 -13.71 -12.27 -8.29
N GLN A 79 -14.75 -12.83 -7.67
CA GLN A 79 -15.79 -13.62 -8.32
C GLN A 79 -17.13 -12.87 -8.26
N THR A 80 -17.84 -12.84 -9.37
CA THR A 80 -19.07 -12.07 -9.54
C THR A 80 -20.32 -12.92 -9.32
N GLY A 81 -21.47 -12.27 -9.13
CA GLY A 81 -22.76 -12.93 -8.94
C GLY A 81 -23.49 -12.46 -7.69
N ALA A 82 -24.56 -13.19 -7.34
CA ALA A 82 -25.32 -12.88 -6.12
C ALA A 82 -24.44 -13.02 -4.88
N ASP A 83 -23.62 -14.06 -4.75
CA ASP A 83 -22.76 -14.26 -3.60
C ASP A 83 -21.32 -13.90 -3.93
N TRP A 84 -21.10 -12.65 -4.34
CA TRP A 84 -19.76 -12.17 -4.67
C TRP A 84 -18.80 -12.32 -3.49
N HIS A 85 -17.55 -12.63 -3.82
CA HIS A 85 -16.42 -12.60 -2.90
C HIS A 85 -15.18 -12.10 -3.62
N ALA A 86 -14.29 -11.47 -2.86
CA ALA A 86 -13.02 -11.03 -3.36
C ALA A 86 -11.92 -11.34 -2.35
N LYS A 87 -10.75 -11.71 -2.86
CA LYS A 87 -9.52 -11.78 -2.09
C LYS A 87 -8.67 -10.56 -2.41
N VAL A 88 -8.43 -9.73 -1.40
CA VAL A 88 -7.52 -8.59 -1.48
C VAL A 88 -6.21 -9.00 -0.83
N GLU A 89 -5.12 -8.97 -1.58
CA GLU A 89 -3.78 -9.19 -1.04
C GLU A 89 -2.97 -7.90 -1.09
N VAL A 90 -2.36 -7.56 0.03
CA VAL A 90 -1.54 -6.35 0.19
C VAL A 90 -0.12 -6.77 0.52
N THR A 91 0.80 -6.37 -0.34
CA THR A 91 2.23 -6.65 -0.18
C THR A 91 3.01 -5.35 -0.01
N PRO A 92 3.59 -5.08 1.17
CA PRO A 92 4.47 -3.94 1.33
C PRO A 92 5.84 -4.19 0.71
N THR A 93 6.47 -3.14 0.21
CA THR A 93 7.88 -3.10 -0.22
C THR A 93 8.55 -1.94 0.50
N VAL A 94 9.58 -2.26 1.29
CA VAL A 94 10.31 -1.32 2.14
C VAL A 94 11.74 -1.20 1.61
N PHE A 95 12.17 -0.01 1.20
CA PHE A 95 13.48 0.22 0.57
C PHE A 95 13.83 -0.75 -0.58
N GLY A 96 12.81 -1.20 -1.33
CA GLY A 96 12.97 -2.19 -2.41
C GLY A 96 12.86 -3.66 -1.97
N TYR A 97 12.79 -3.93 -0.67
CA TYR A 97 12.65 -5.27 -0.11
C TYR A 97 11.17 -5.63 0.07
N LYS A 98 10.72 -6.67 -0.62
CA LYS A 98 9.34 -7.17 -0.54
C LYS A 98 9.09 -7.84 0.81
N LEU A 99 8.09 -7.38 1.54
CA LEU A 99 7.62 -7.98 2.78
C LEU A 99 6.57 -9.06 2.52
N LYS A 100 6.25 -9.84 3.56
CA LYS A 100 5.21 -10.85 3.52
C LYS A 100 3.85 -10.21 3.22
N SER A 101 3.12 -10.78 2.27
CA SER A 101 1.77 -10.35 1.93
C SER A 101 0.78 -10.64 3.06
N SER A 102 -0.24 -9.78 3.17
CA SER A 102 -1.43 -10.02 3.99
C SER A 102 -2.65 -10.16 3.07
N GLY A 103 -3.38 -11.28 3.20
CA GLY A 103 -4.57 -11.56 2.42
C GLY A 103 -5.84 -11.37 3.24
N PHE A 104 -6.87 -10.80 2.62
CA PHE A 104 -8.15 -10.49 3.23
C PHE A 104 -9.29 -10.95 2.32
N GLU A 105 -10.29 -11.60 2.90
CA GLU A 105 -11.50 -11.99 2.17
C GLU A 105 -12.59 -10.94 2.41
N LEU A 106 -13.11 -10.40 1.30
CA LEU A 106 -14.22 -9.47 1.27
C LEU A 106 -15.45 -10.17 0.68
N SER A 107 -16.62 -9.85 1.23
CA SER A 107 -17.91 -10.37 0.78
C SER A 107 -19.01 -9.38 1.10
N ARG A 108 -20.26 -9.75 0.83
CA ARG A 108 -21.43 -8.96 1.25
C ARG A 108 -21.47 -8.67 2.75
N LEU A 109 -21.00 -9.59 3.59
CA LEU A 109 -21.02 -9.43 5.05
C LEU A 109 -19.87 -8.57 5.56
N ASN A 110 -18.77 -8.51 4.81
CA ASN A 110 -17.60 -7.71 5.14
C ASN A 110 -17.02 -7.13 3.85
N SER A 111 -17.57 -6.01 3.40
CA SER A 111 -17.26 -5.47 2.07
C SER A 111 -16.00 -4.60 2.02
N SER A 112 -15.36 -4.37 3.17
CA SER A 112 -14.15 -3.56 3.29
C SER A 112 -13.25 -4.03 4.42
N ILE A 113 -11.96 -3.74 4.31
CA ILE A 113 -10.98 -3.87 5.39
C ILE A 113 -10.25 -2.56 5.62
N THR A 114 -9.74 -2.37 6.82
CA THR A 114 -8.82 -1.28 7.15
C THR A 114 -7.47 -1.87 7.50
N ILE A 115 -6.40 -1.32 6.91
CA ILE A 115 -5.01 -1.71 7.16
C ILE A 115 -4.19 -0.50 7.59
N HIS A 116 -3.14 -0.78 8.35
CA HIS A 116 -2.25 0.23 8.92
C HIS A 116 -0.78 -0.07 8.59
N PRO A 117 -0.40 -0.14 7.30
CA PRO A 117 0.99 -0.42 6.94
C PRO A 117 1.88 0.75 7.33
N ALA A 118 2.92 0.48 8.11
CA ALA A 118 3.86 1.49 8.54
C ALA A 118 5.26 0.92 8.73
N ILE A 119 6.24 1.76 8.42
CA ILE A 119 7.55 1.78 9.05
C ILE A 119 7.60 2.98 9.99
N SER A 120 8.52 3.01 10.94
CA SER A 120 8.60 4.08 11.95
C SER A 120 8.50 5.51 11.39
N VAL A 121 9.04 5.76 10.19
CA VAL A 121 9.11 7.10 9.59
C VAL A 121 8.05 7.37 8.51
N ALA A 122 7.29 6.35 8.07
CA ALA A 122 6.27 6.50 7.03
C ALA A 122 5.21 5.41 7.10
N GLY A 123 3.96 5.72 6.77
CA GLY A 123 2.89 4.74 6.80
C GLY A 123 1.59 5.24 6.21
N ALA A 124 0.54 4.46 6.39
CA ALA A 124 -0.81 4.83 5.96
C ALA A 124 -1.88 4.19 6.84
N ASP A 125 -3.04 4.83 6.86
CA ASP A 125 -4.29 4.33 7.40
C ASP A 125 -5.25 4.21 6.23
N LEU A 126 -5.49 3.00 5.72
CA LEU A 126 -6.20 2.78 4.45
C LEU A 126 -7.40 1.87 4.65
N THR A 127 -8.53 2.25 4.09
CA THR A 127 -9.69 1.39 3.92
C THR A 127 -9.79 0.99 2.45
N LEU A 128 -9.85 -0.32 2.18
CA LEU A 128 -10.03 -0.90 0.85
C LEU A 128 -11.33 -1.69 0.85
N GLY A 129 -12.14 -1.54 -0.19
CA GLY A 129 -13.41 -2.25 -0.22
C GLY A 129 -14.21 -2.06 -1.50
N PHE A 130 -15.34 -2.76 -1.54
CA PHE A 130 -16.35 -2.66 -2.58
C PHE A 130 -17.55 -1.88 -2.06
N TYR A 131 -17.96 -0.87 -2.83
CA TYR A 131 -18.98 0.09 -2.40
C TYR A 131 -20.09 0.27 -3.42
N GLY A 132 -21.27 0.65 -2.91
CA GLY A 132 -22.42 0.99 -3.72
C GLY A 132 -23.08 -0.20 -4.43
N PRO A 133 -24.16 0.06 -5.17
CA PRO A 133 -24.97 -0.98 -5.80
C PRO A 133 -24.27 -1.68 -6.97
N LYS A 134 -23.22 -1.10 -7.54
CA LYS A 134 -22.39 -1.71 -8.60
C LYS A 134 -21.19 -2.48 -8.07
N LEU A 135 -20.98 -2.52 -6.75
CA LEU A 135 -19.79 -3.08 -6.11
C LEU A 135 -18.52 -2.56 -6.77
N CYS A 136 -18.30 -1.25 -6.64
CA CYS A 136 -17.10 -0.61 -7.17
C CYS A 136 -15.99 -0.67 -6.13
N PHE A 137 -14.84 -1.22 -6.52
CA PHE A 137 -13.66 -1.25 -5.68
C PHE A 137 -13.06 0.14 -5.54
N GLY A 138 -12.65 0.48 -4.33
CA GLY A 138 -11.96 1.73 -4.03
C GLY A 138 -11.02 1.60 -2.84
N VAL A 139 -10.11 2.57 -2.76
CA VAL A 139 -9.18 2.75 -1.65
C VAL A 139 -9.26 4.18 -1.16
N SER A 140 -9.44 4.38 0.14
CA SER A 140 -9.49 5.71 0.76
C SER A 140 -8.75 5.73 2.09
N GLY A 141 -8.22 6.89 2.49
CA GLY A 141 -7.61 7.05 3.80
C GLY A 141 -6.57 8.16 3.82
N ASP A 142 -5.55 7.99 4.66
CA ASP A 142 -4.44 8.94 4.79
C ASP A 142 -3.10 8.22 4.68
N VAL A 143 -2.17 8.84 3.96
CA VAL A 143 -0.75 8.49 4.00
C VAL A 143 0.01 9.50 4.85
N TRP A 144 1.13 9.08 5.42
CA TRP A 144 1.99 9.96 6.21
C TRP A 144 3.46 9.64 6.09
N TYR A 145 4.28 10.66 6.30
CA TYR A 145 5.74 10.54 6.41
C TYR A 145 6.28 11.56 7.41
N TRP A 146 7.45 11.30 7.97
CA TRP A 146 8.14 12.20 8.88
C TRP A 146 9.15 13.11 8.16
N ALA A 147 9.06 14.41 8.37
CA ALA A 147 10.06 15.39 7.91
C ALA A 147 10.03 16.62 8.83
N LEU A 148 10.89 16.65 9.85
CA LEU A 148 10.85 17.50 11.06
C LEU A 148 9.57 17.39 11.91
N LYS A 149 8.45 17.06 11.28
CA LYS A 149 7.13 16.78 11.85
C LYS A 149 6.43 15.73 10.99
N LYS A 150 5.32 15.18 11.48
CA LYS A 150 4.47 14.27 10.70
C LYS A 150 3.69 15.07 9.64
N HIS A 151 3.88 14.72 8.37
CA HIS A 151 3.09 15.23 7.25
C HIS A 151 2.06 14.17 6.88
N LYS A 152 0.80 14.59 6.66
CA LYS A 152 -0.30 13.72 6.25
C LYS A 152 -0.88 14.20 4.94
N LYS A 153 -1.26 13.27 4.07
CA LYS A 153 -1.97 13.55 2.82
C LYS A 153 -3.10 12.56 2.64
N PRO A 154 -4.31 13.01 2.26
CA PRO A 154 -5.41 12.11 1.99
C PRO A 154 -5.14 11.34 0.69
N ILE A 155 -5.74 10.16 0.60
CA ILE A 155 -5.87 9.40 -0.62
C ILE A 155 -7.33 9.02 -0.83
N ASP A 156 -7.81 9.25 -2.06
CA ASP A 156 -9.11 8.79 -2.50
C ASP A 156 -8.97 8.27 -3.94
N ALA A 157 -8.98 6.95 -4.05
CA ALA A 157 -8.96 6.20 -5.28
C ALA A 157 -10.27 5.41 -5.37
N SER A 158 -11.37 6.13 -5.55
CA SER A 158 -12.71 5.56 -5.71
C SER A 158 -12.98 5.06 -7.12
N ASN A 159 -13.87 4.07 -7.25
CA ASN A 159 -14.38 3.53 -8.52
C ASN A 159 -13.28 3.05 -9.50
N LEU A 160 -12.25 2.39 -8.97
CA LEU A 160 -11.15 1.85 -9.77
C LEU A 160 -11.64 0.81 -10.79
N PHE A 161 -12.58 -0.03 -10.38
CA PHE A 161 -13.36 -0.93 -11.23
C PHE A 161 -14.64 -1.36 -10.51
N CYS A 162 -15.61 -1.93 -11.22
CA CYS A 162 -16.87 -2.43 -10.65
C CYS A 162 -17.13 -3.87 -11.10
N LEU A 163 -17.80 -4.65 -10.26
CA LEU A 163 -18.13 -6.05 -10.53
C LEU A 163 -19.49 -6.24 -11.25
N MET A 164 -20.30 -5.17 -11.34
CA MET A 164 -21.61 -5.16 -12.01
C MET A 164 -21.80 -3.95 -12.94
#